data_AF-A0A7S1QZB4-F1
#
_entry.id   AF-A0A7S1QZB4-F1
#
_cell.length_a   1.000
_cell.length_b   1.000
_cell.length_c   1.000
_cell.angle_alpha   90.00
_cell.angle_beta   90.00
_cell.angle_gamma   90.00
#
_symmetry.space_group_name_H-M   'P 1'
#
loop_
_entity.id
_entity.type
_entity.pdbx_description
1 polymer ?
#
loop_
_entity_poly.entity_id
_entity_poly.type
_entity_poly.pdbx_seq_one_letter_code
_entity_poly.pdbx_strand_id
1 'polypeptide(L)'
;VEERGGRPSCTEVRSVAHLACPEGRGVSLVQVQIHTGRRHQIRAHLAAVGHALVGDSAYGAGAPPNWCMRTFLHASELGIDSGGGARLEVQAPLPPELGAALAAL
;
A
#
# COMPACT_ATOMS: atom_id res chain seq x y z
N VAL A 1 22.07 -13.72 17.38
CA VAL A 1 20.74 -13.20 17.02
C VAL A 1 20.32 -13.97 15.78
N GLU A 2 19.33 -14.86 15.89
CA GLU A 2 18.92 -15.75 14.80
C GLU A 2 18.51 -14.96 13.56
N GLU A 3 19.31 -15.06 12.50
CA GLU A 3 18.95 -14.56 11.17
C GLU A 3 17.86 -15.44 10.59
N ARG A 4 16.60 -15.03 10.78
CA ARG A 4 15.47 -15.60 10.05
C ARG A 4 15.74 -15.39 8.56
N GLY A 5 16.02 -16.47 7.82
CA GLY A 5 16.48 -16.49 6.43
C GLY A 5 15.50 -15.96 5.37
N GLY A 6 14.93 -14.78 5.58
CA GLY A 6 14.15 -14.04 4.59
C GLY A 6 15.05 -13.38 3.55
N ARG A 7 14.56 -13.26 2.31
CA ARG A 7 15.24 -12.49 1.26
C ARG A 7 15.17 -11.00 1.63
N PRO A 8 16.25 -10.22 1.44
CA PRO A 8 16.22 -8.78 1.71
C PRO A 8 15.10 -8.09 0.90
N SER A 9 14.42 -7.17 1.57
CA SER A 9 13.34 -6.36 1.02
C SER A 9 13.44 -4.91 1.49
N CYS A 10 13.16 -3.97 0.60
CA CYS A 10 13.20 -2.54 0.90
C CYS A 10 11.97 -1.83 0.31
N THR A 11 11.30 -1.06 1.18
CA THR A 11 10.09 -0.29 0.89
C THR A 11 10.24 1.08 1.52
N GLU A 12 10.06 2.13 0.72
CA GLU A 12 9.96 3.51 1.20
C GLU A 12 8.49 3.91 1.31
N VAL A 13 8.17 4.65 2.37
CA VAL A 13 6.80 5.07 2.67
C VAL A 13 6.81 6.57 2.96
N ARG A 14 5.92 7.30 2.31
CA ARG A 14 5.70 8.73 2.53
C ARG A 14 4.25 8.98 2.91
N SER A 15 4.01 9.69 4.01
CA SER A 15 2.66 10.15 4.39
C SER A 15 2.16 11.20 3.39
N VAL A 16 0.94 10.99 2.88
CA VAL A 16 0.24 11.93 1.99
C VAL A 16 -0.81 12.70 2.78
N ALA A 17 -1.61 12.00 3.59
CA ALA A 17 -2.64 12.60 4.42
C ALA A 17 -2.93 11.74 5.65
N HIS A 18 -3.35 12.39 6.74
CA HIS A 18 -3.95 11.73 7.90
C HIS A 18 -5.45 12.03 7.90
N LEU A 19 -6.26 10.97 7.98
CA LEU A 19 -7.72 11.02 7.85
C LEU A 19 -8.36 10.29 9.03
N ALA A 20 -9.66 10.47 9.22
CA ALA A 20 -10.45 9.69 10.17
C ALA A 20 -11.44 8.83 9.39
N CYS A 21 -11.57 7.56 9.73
CA CYS A 21 -12.62 6.75 9.15
C CYS A 21 -13.98 7.04 9.81
N PRO A 22 -15.12 6.67 9.18
CA PRO A 22 -16.46 6.82 9.75
C PRO A 22 -16.61 6.28 11.19
N GLU A 23 -15.83 5.27 11.55
CA GLU A 23 -15.80 4.68 12.89
C GLU A 23 -14.95 5.48 13.90
N GLY A 24 -14.41 6.63 13.52
CA GLY A 24 -13.62 7.53 14.36
C GLY A 24 -12.16 7.11 14.57
N ARG A 25 -11.69 6.04 13.90
CA ARG A 25 -10.27 5.64 13.97
C ARG A 25 -9.43 6.42 12.97
N GLY A 26 -8.22 6.80 13.38
CA GLY A 26 -7.25 7.44 12.48
C GLY A 26 -6.73 6.46 11.43
N VAL A 27 -6.67 6.92 10.18
CA VAL A 27 -6.03 6.22 9.05
C VAL A 27 -5.09 7.17 8.32
N SER A 28 -4.12 6.64 7.57
CA SER A 28 -3.18 7.46 6.81
C SER A 28 -3.15 6.99 5.36
N LEU A 29 -3.30 7.94 4.44
CA LEU A 29 -3.01 7.74 3.04
C LEU A 29 -1.51 7.88 2.84
N VAL A 30 -0.87 6.87 2.27
CA VAL A 30 0.58 6.83 2.07
C VAL A 30 0.92 6.53 0.62
N GLN A 31 1.99 7.13 0.14
CA GLN A 31 2.66 6.73 -1.10
C GLN A 31 3.75 5.73 -0.76
N VAL A 32 3.83 4.64 -1.52
CA VAL A 32 4.79 3.57 -1.31
C VAL A 32 5.63 3.38 -2.55
N GLN A 33 6.95 3.43 -2.40
CA GLN A 33 7.92 3.06 -3.43
C GLN A 33 8.60 1.75 -3.01
N ILE A 34 8.63 0.77 -3.91
CA ILE A 34 9.34 -0.49 -3.68
C ILE A 34 10.68 -0.46 -4.43
N HIS A 35 11.73 -0.92 -3.76
CA HIS A 35 13.06 -1.16 -4.37
C HIS A 35 13.30 -2.64 -4.64
N THR A 36 12.43 -3.49 -4.08
CA THR A 36 12.43 -4.94 -4.29
C THR A 36 10.99 -5.43 -4.48
N GLY A 37 10.80 -6.49 -5.26
CA GLY A 37 9.48 -7.07 -5.54
C GLY A 37 9.22 -8.40 -4.84
N ARG A 38 9.21 -8.45 -3.49
CA ARG A 38 8.85 -9.69 -2.77
C ARG A 38 7.34 -9.88 -2.71
N ARG A 39 6.90 -11.15 -2.66
CA ARG A 39 5.48 -11.49 -2.53
C ARG A 39 4.89 -10.83 -1.29
N HIS A 40 3.82 -10.06 -1.48
CA HIS A 40 3.12 -9.31 -0.43
C HIS A 40 4.00 -8.32 0.36
N GLN A 41 5.11 -7.85 -0.21
CA GLN A 41 6.10 -7.04 0.52
C GLN A 41 5.48 -5.82 1.23
N ILE A 42 4.68 -5.03 0.51
CA ILE A 42 4.04 -3.83 1.07
C ILE A 42 3.12 -4.20 2.25
N ARG A 43 2.26 -5.21 2.06
CA ARG A 43 1.31 -5.70 3.05
C ARG A 43 2.02 -6.16 4.32
N ALA A 44 3.06 -6.97 4.17
CA ALA A 44 3.85 -7.50 5.28
C ALA A 44 4.64 -6.40 6.02
N HIS A 45 5.29 -5.49 5.29
CA HIS A 45 6.07 -4.40 5.90
C HIS A 45 5.20 -3.45 6.70
N LEU A 46 4.08 -3.00 6.12
CA LEU A 46 3.18 -2.05 6.78
C LEU A 46 2.51 -2.68 8.02
N ALA A 47 2.15 -3.96 7.96
CA ALA A 47 1.68 -4.69 9.13
C ALA A 47 2.75 -4.85 10.21
N ALA A 48 4.00 -5.14 9.83
CA ALA A 48 5.10 -5.31 10.77
C ALA A 48 5.44 -4.03 11.57
N VAL A 49 5.19 -2.85 10.99
CA VAL A 49 5.35 -1.56 11.68
C VAL A 49 4.07 -1.08 12.39
N GLY A 50 3.03 -1.92 12.47
CA GLY A 50 1.79 -1.61 13.17
C GLY A 50 0.74 -0.82 12.37
N HIS A 51 0.96 -0.62 11.06
CA HIS A 51 0.09 0.13 10.16
C HIS A 51 -0.44 -0.74 9.02
N ALA A 52 -1.10 -1.86 9.34
CA ALA A 52 -1.67 -2.76 8.35
C ALA A 52 -2.62 -2.04 7.37
N LEU A 53 -2.62 -2.47 6.11
CA LEU A 53 -3.46 -1.89 5.06
C LEU A 53 -4.95 -2.09 5.37
N VAL A 54 -5.75 -1.05 5.15
CA VAL A 54 -7.21 -1.16 5.28
C VAL A 54 -7.74 -2.23 4.33
N GLY A 55 -8.65 -3.07 4.83
CA GLY A 55 -9.23 -4.17 4.05
C GLY A 55 -8.29 -5.35 3.81
N ASP A 56 -7.14 -5.42 4.49
CA ASP A 56 -6.22 -6.56 4.43
C ASP A 56 -6.49 -7.58 5.56
N SER A 57 -7.33 -8.56 5.26
CA SER A 57 -7.69 -9.63 6.21
C SER A 57 -6.54 -10.58 6.53
N ALA A 58 -5.49 -10.65 5.70
CA ALA A 58 -4.40 -11.62 5.88
C ALA A 58 -3.24 -11.06 6.71
N TYR A 59 -3.07 -9.74 6.76
CA TYR A 59 -1.94 -9.07 7.43
C TYR A 59 -2.37 -8.18 8.62
N GLY A 60 -3.48 -8.51 9.29
CA GLY A 60 -3.78 -7.96 10.61
C GLY A 60 -4.64 -6.70 10.64
N ALA A 61 -5.34 -6.35 9.56
CA ALA A 61 -6.29 -5.24 9.57
C ALA A 61 -7.66 -5.58 10.18
N GLY A 62 -7.88 -6.85 10.56
CA GLY A 62 -9.17 -7.35 11.01
C GLY A 62 -10.16 -7.53 9.86
N ALA A 63 -11.46 -7.53 10.18
CA ALA A 63 -12.50 -7.55 9.17
C ALA A 63 -12.46 -6.24 8.34
N PRO A 64 -12.65 -6.31 7.01
CA PRO A 64 -12.68 -5.12 6.18
C PRO A 64 -13.83 -4.19 6.63
N PRO A 65 -13.59 -2.88 6.78
CA PRO A 65 -14.64 -1.94 7.17
C PRO A 65 -15.63 -1.71 6.04
N ASN A 66 -16.89 -1.40 6.34
CA ASN A 66 -17.99 -1.32 5.35
C ASN A 66 -17.72 -0.35 4.18
N TRP A 67 -16.89 0.67 4.38
CA TRP A 67 -16.50 1.65 3.37
C TRP A 67 -15.29 1.20 2.51
N CYS A 68 -14.63 0.09 2.84
CA CYS A 68 -13.53 -0.47 2.06
C CYS A 68 -13.51 -2.02 2.07
N MET A 69 -14.16 -2.61 1.07
CA MET A 69 -14.34 -4.07 0.94
C MET A 69 -13.17 -4.85 0.31
N ARG A 70 -12.10 -4.15 -0.09
CA ARG A 70 -10.88 -4.76 -0.65
C ARG A 70 -9.65 -4.18 0.03
N THR A 71 -8.51 -4.84 -0.11
CA THR A 71 -7.24 -4.26 0.30
C THR A 71 -7.02 -2.91 -0.41
N PHE A 72 -6.89 -1.83 0.37
CA PHE A 72 -6.62 -0.48 -0.12
C PHE A 72 -5.15 -0.38 -0.56
N LEU A 73 -4.87 -0.93 -1.74
CA LEU A 73 -3.57 -0.92 -2.39
C LEU A 73 -3.75 -0.75 -3.89
N HIS A 74 -3.09 0.25 -4.46
CA HIS A 74 -3.15 0.57 -5.88
C HIS A 74 -1.76 0.81 -6.45
N ALA A 75 -1.47 0.20 -7.59
CA ALA A 75 -0.26 0.47 -8.35
C ALA A 75 -0.51 1.68 -9.25
N SER A 76 -0.28 2.88 -8.72
CA SER A 76 -0.60 4.15 -9.41
C SER A 76 0.40 4.52 -10.49
N GLU A 77 1.65 4.06 -10.39
CA GLU A 77 2.74 4.43 -11.30
C GLU A 77 3.68 3.24 -11.52
N LEU A 78 4.18 3.12 -12.75
CA LEU A 78 5.23 2.16 -13.11
C LEU A 78 6.22 2.85 -14.05
N GLY A 79 7.50 2.84 -13.63
CA GLY A 79 8.63 3.29 -14.44
C GLY A 79 9.52 2.13 -14.84
N ILE A 80 9.89 2.03 -16.12
CA ILE A 80 10.81 1.01 -16.65
C ILE A 80 11.85 1.68 -17.55
N ASP A 81 13.11 1.34 -17.36
CA ASP A 81 14.18 1.74 -18.28
C ASP A 81 14.09 0.90 -19.56
N SER A 82 13.92 1.54 -20.71
CA SER A 82 13.69 0.86 -22.00
C SER A 82 14.95 0.28 -22.65
N GLY A 83 16.09 0.26 -21.93
CA GLY A 83 17.39 -0.17 -22.45
C GLY A 83 18.08 0.80 -23.41
N GLY A 84 17.33 1.72 -24.06
CA GLY A 84 17.86 2.76 -24.95
C GLY A 84 18.18 4.10 -24.28
N GLY A 85 18.24 4.15 -22.95
CA GLY A 85 18.42 5.40 -22.17
C GLY A 85 17.14 6.23 -21.97
N ALA A 86 16.05 5.87 -22.65
CA ALA A 86 14.73 6.44 -22.40
C ALA A 86 14.01 5.70 -21.26
N ARG A 87 13.31 6.44 -20.41
CA ARG A 87 12.47 5.90 -19.34
C ARG A 87 11.01 5.89 -19.79
N LEU A 88 10.36 4.73 -19.67
CA LEU A 88 8.93 4.58 -19.91
C LEU A 88 8.21 4.74 -18.57
N GLU A 89 7.29 5.68 -18.50
CA GLU A 89 6.47 5.91 -17.32
C GLU A 89 5.01 5.79 -17.70
N VAL A 90 4.28 4.99 -16.92
CA VAL A 90 2.84 4.83 -17.07
C VAL A 90 2.17 5.08 -15.73
N GLN A 91 1.02 5.75 -15.77
CA GLN A 91 0.20 6.04 -14.62
C GLN A 91 -1.17 5.38 -14.77
N ALA A 92 -1.66 4.79 -13.69
CA ALA A 92 -2.98 4.20 -13.63
C ALA A 92 -3.86 5.06 -12.70
N PRO A 93 -5.01 5.56 -13.18
CA PRO A 93 -5.92 6.33 -12.35
C PRO A 93 -6.40 5.49 -11.16
N LEU A 94 -6.74 6.16 -10.06
CA LEU A 94 -7.28 5.48 -8.89
C LEU A 94 -8.57 4.73 -9.28
N PRO A 95 -8.69 3.40 -9.02
CA PRO A 95 -9.89 2.65 -9.33
C PRO A 95 -11.12 3.26 -8.65
N PRO A 96 -12.29 3.31 -9.32
CA PRO A 96 -13.48 3.97 -8.79
C PRO A 96 -13.88 3.51 -7.39
N GLU A 97 -13.71 2.22 -7.08
CA GLU A 97 -14.03 1.65 -5.77
C GLU A 97 -13.09 2.13 -4.64
N LEU A 98 -11.82 2.40 -4.95
CA LEU A 98 -10.89 3.00 -3.99
C LEU A 98 -11.10 4.50 -3.88
N GLY A 99 -11.51 5.16 -4.97
CA GLY A 99 -11.95 6.55 -4.96
C GLY A 99 -13.18 6.75 -4.08
N ALA A 100 -14.18 5.87 -4.19
CA ALA A 100 -15.37 5.89 -3.35
C ALA A 100 -15.03 5.66 -1.86
N ALA A 101 -14.12 4.72 -1.57
CA ALA A 101 -13.64 4.48 -0.20
C ALA A 101 -12.92 5.70 0.37
N LEU A 102 -12.08 6.38 -0.42
CA LEU A 102 -11.38 7.60 0.00
C LEU A 102 -12.34 8.77 0.22
N ALA A 103 -13.39 8.89 -0.59
CA ALA A 103 -14.41 9.93 -0.45
C ALA A 103 -15.34 9.72 0.77
N ALA A 104 -15.33 8.52 1.37
CA ALA A 104 -16.08 8.21 2.58
C ALA A 104 -15.28 8.47 3.88
N LEU A 105 -14.00 8.86 3.77
CA LEU A 105 -13.13 9.28 4.87
C LEU A 105 -13.19 10.80 5.07
#